data_AF-A0A7K0NBM7-F1
#
_entry.id   AF-A0A7K0NBM7-F1
#
_cell.length_a   1.000
_cell.length_b   1.000
_cell.length_c   1.000
_cell.angle_alpha   90.00
_cell.angle_beta   90.00
_cell.angle_gamma   90.00
#
_symmetry.space_group_name_H-M   'P 1'
#
loop_
_entity.id
_entity.type
_entity.pdbx_description
1 polymer ?
#
loop_
_entity_poly.entity_id
_entity_poly.type
_entity_poly.pdbx_seq_one_letter_code
_entity_poly.pdbx_strand_id
1 'polypeptide(L)'
;MGWCLVTVVVPQTLKEALAFSSANPEAQIIQGGTDLMVEINFNHRKPTDVIALRRIEEIRNYEHSSDRSKLIVGAGLPYQKMEHGEIAELFPALAQAARTIGSPQIRAAGSIGGNLGTCSPAGDALPVLSAL
;
A
#
# COMPACT_ATOMS: atom_id res chain seq x y z
N MET A 1 -29.26 -9.72 -14.29
CA MET A 1 -28.06 -9.22 -13.60
C MET A 1 -26.89 -9.41 -14.56
N GLY A 2 -26.44 -8.33 -15.22
CA GLY A 2 -25.32 -8.40 -16.15
C GLY A 2 -24.00 -8.41 -15.39
N TRP A 3 -23.10 -9.32 -15.73
CA TRP A 3 -21.74 -9.31 -15.22
C TRP A 3 -21.06 -8.03 -15.72
N CYS A 4 -20.67 -7.15 -14.81
CA CYS A 4 -19.79 -6.03 -15.15
C CYS A 4 -18.37 -6.59 -15.23
N LEU A 5 -17.79 -6.60 -16.42
CA LEU A 5 -16.40 -7.02 -16.61
C LEU A 5 -15.48 -5.96 -15.97
N VAL A 6 -14.53 -6.41 -15.16
CA VAL A 6 -13.49 -5.55 -14.58
C VAL A 6 -12.17 -5.89 -15.24
N THR A 7 -11.53 -4.89 -15.85
CA THR A 7 -10.16 -5.02 -16.37
C THR A 7 -9.18 -4.94 -15.20
N VAL A 8 -8.27 -5.90 -15.11
CA VAL A 8 -7.19 -5.86 -14.11
C VAL A 8 -5.85 -5.85 -14.83
N VAL A 9 -5.08 -4.79 -14.63
CA VAL A 9 -3.72 -4.63 -15.17
C VAL A 9 -2.72 -4.91 -14.06
N VAL A 10 -1.72 -5.74 -14.36
CA VAL A 10 -0.68 -6.15 -13.41
C VAL A 10 0.69 -5.71 -13.94
N PRO A 11 1.04 -4.41 -13.82
CA PRO A 11 2.33 -3.89 -14.26
C PRO A 11 3.49 -4.51 -13.44
N GLN A 12 4.67 -4.59 -14.06
CA GLN A 12 5.89 -5.04 -13.40
C GLN A 12 6.82 -3.90 -12.99
N THR A 13 6.62 -2.69 -13.55
CA THR A 13 7.42 -1.51 -13.24
C THR A 13 6.54 -0.33 -12.85
N LEU A 14 7.09 0.63 -12.10
CA LEU A 14 6.37 1.86 -11.77
C LEU A 14 6.05 2.67 -13.03
N LYS A 15 6.94 2.63 -14.03
CA LYS A 15 6.73 3.31 -15.32
C LYS A 15 5.48 2.80 -16.04
N GLU A 16 5.29 1.48 -16.10
CA GLU A 16 4.08 0.88 -16.71
C GLU A 16 2.81 1.27 -15.95
N ALA A 17 2.85 1.22 -14.62
CA ALA A 17 1.72 1.58 -13.77
C ALA A 17 1.32 3.04 -13.98
N LEU A 18 2.30 3.95 -14.01
CA LEU A 18 2.07 5.38 -14.23
C LEU A 18 1.56 5.67 -15.64
N ALA A 19 2.10 5.00 -16.66
CA ALA A 19 1.62 5.15 -18.04
C ALA A 19 0.16 4.72 -18.17
N PHE A 20 -0.22 3.57 -17.59
CA PHE A 20 -1.60 3.11 -17.61
C PHE A 20 -2.53 4.00 -16.79
N SER A 21 -2.10 4.43 -15.59
CA SER A 21 -2.88 5.34 -14.75
C SER A 21 -3.11 6.70 -15.44
N SER A 22 -2.10 7.25 -16.11
CA SER A 22 -2.25 8.50 -16.87
C SER A 22 -3.19 8.35 -18.06
N ALA A 23 -3.23 7.18 -18.70
CA ALA A 23 -4.14 6.91 -19.81
C ALA A 23 -5.56 6.57 -19.34
N ASN A 24 -5.73 6.13 -18.08
CA ASN A 24 -6.99 5.70 -17.50
C ASN A 24 -7.19 6.34 -16.11
N PRO A 25 -7.51 7.65 -16.03
CA PRO A 25 -7.59 8.38 -14.76
C PRO A 25 -8.60 7.82 -13.75
N GLU A 26 -9.64 7.12 -14.23
CA GLU A 26 -10.68 6.50 -13.40
C GLU A 26 -10.29 5.10 -12.88
N ALA A 27 -9.17 4.53 -13.37
CA ALA A 27 -8.72 3.21 -12.96
C ALA A 27 -8.32 3.21 -11.49
N GLN A 28 -8.85 2.26 -10.73
CA GLN A 28 -8.57 2.17 -9.30
C GLN A 28 -7.25 1.49 -9.04
N ILE A 29 -6.40 2.14 -8.25
CA ILE A 29 -5.10 1.59 -7.86
C ILE A 29 -5.30 0.67 -6.66
N ILE A 30 -4.71 -0.52 -6.72
CA ILE A 30 -4.73 -1.49 -5.61
C ILE A 30 -3.32 -1.98 -5.29
N GLN A 31 -2.96 -1.97 -4.00
CA GLN A 31 -1.76 -2.64 -3.50
C GLN A 31 -2.14 -3.85 -2.64
N GLY A 32 -2.38 -3.65 -1.35
CA GLY A 32 -2.76 -4.72 -0.42
C GLY A 32 -4.22 -5.14 -0.51
N GLY A 33 -5.08 -4.24 -0.98
CA GLY A 33 -6.52 -4.48 -1.13
C GLY A 33 -7.31 -4.59 0.18
N THR A 34 -6.68 -4.42 1.34
CA THR A 34 -7.30 -4.67 2.65
C THR A 34 -8.48 -3.76 2.94
N ASP A 35 -8.45 -2.52 2.44
CA ASP A 35 -9.55 -1.57 2.56
C ASP A 35 -10.42 -1.56 1.29
N LEU A 36 -9.79 -1.46 0.11
CA LEU A 36 -10.52 -1.38 -1.17
C LEU A 36 -11.42 -2.60 -1.43
N MET A 37 -10.98 -3.81 -1.08
CA MET A 37 -11.81 -5.01 -1.30
C MET A 37 -13.01 -5.06 -0.35
N VAL A 38 -12.92 -4.45 0.85
CA VAL A 38 -14.07 -4.31 1.76
C VAL A 38 -15.11 -3.38 1.14
N GLU A 39 -14.69 -2.23 0.61
CA GLU A 39 -15.57 -1.29 -0.09
C GLU A 39 -16.24 -1.90 -1.32
N ILE A 40 -15.52 -2.75 -2.08
CA ILE A 40 -16.09 -3.48 -3.21
C ILE A 40 -17.09 -4.54 -2.73
N ASN A 41 -16.77 -5.31 -1.69
CA ASN A 41 -17.67 -6.33 -1.15
C ASN A 41 -18.96 -5.74 -0.59
N PHE A 42 -18.91 -4.54 0.00
CA PHE A 42 -20.09 -3.80 0.45
C PHE A 42 -20.74 -2.97 -0.66
N ASN A 43 -20.28 -3.11 -1.91
CA ASN A 43 -20.87 -2.46 -3.08
C ASN A 43 -20.79 -0.91 -3.04
N HIS A 44 -19.95 -0.35 -2.17
CA HIS A 44 -19.67 1.08 -2.09
C HIS A 44 -18.78 1.55 -3.25
N ARG A 45 -17.96 0.65 -3.81
CA ARG A 45 -17.12 0.90 -4.98
C ARG A 45 -17.35 -0.15 -6.05
N LYS A 46 -17.39 0.29 -7.31
CA LYS A 46 -17.60 -0.56 -8.50
C LYS A 46 -16.60 -0.18 -9.59
N PRO A 47 -15.31 -0.52 -9.43
CA PRO A 47 -14.30 -0.20 -10.43
C PRO A 47 -14.56 -0.95 -11.73
N THR A 48 -14.37 -0.29 -12.87
CA THR A 48 -14.32 -0.94 -14.19
C THR A 48 -12.90 -1.37 -14.55
N ASP A 49 -11.90 -0.66 -14.02
CA ASP A 49 -10.49 -0.88 -14.29
C ASP A 49 -9.70 -0.81 -12.98
N VAL A 50 -8.74 -1.72 -12.83
CA VAL A 50 -7.92 -1.85 -11.63
C VAL A 50 -6.44 -2.00 -12.02
N ILE A 51 -5.57 -1.24 -11.36
CA ILE A 51 -4.11 -1.30 -11.52
C ILE A 51 -3.51 -1.95 -10.26
N ALA A 52 -3.03 -3.18 -10.38
CA ALA A 52 -2.48 -3.95 -9.27
C ALA A 52 -0.97 -3.76 -9.12
N LEU A 53 -0.55 -3.00 -8.11
CA LEU A 53 0.85 -2.61 -7.89
C LEU A 53 1.72 -3.71 -7.24
N ARG A 54 1.12 -4.84 -6.83
CA ARG A 54 1.78 -5.84 -5.97
C ARG A 54 3.00 -6.50 -6.63
N ARG A 55 3.13 -6.42 -7.95
CA ARG A 55 4.25 -6.99 -8.72
C ARG A 55 5.38 -5.99 -9.02
N ILE A 56 5.25 -4.74 -8.57
CA ILE A 56 6.27 -3.72 -8.77
C ILE A 56 7.24 -3.76 -7.58
N GLU A 57 8.38 -4.43 -7.74
CA GLU A 57 9.37 -4.59 -6.66
C GLU A 57 10.05 -3.27 -6.26
N GLU A 58 10.11 -2.30 -7.18
CA GLU A 58 10.67 -0.95 -6.96
C GLU A 58 10.07 -0.23 -5.75
N ILE A 59 8.78 -0.48 -5.46
CA ILE A 59 8.06 0.17 -4.36
C ILE A 59 7.87 -0.74 -3.14
N ARG A 60 8.41 -1.96 -3.14
CA ARG A 60 8.15 -2.98 -2.11
C ARG A 60 9.30 -3.18 -1.13
N ASN A 61 10.34 -2.38 -1.25
CA ASN A 61 11.54 -2.43 -0.43
C ASN A 61 11.77 -1.09 0.29
N TYR A 62 12.81 -1.05 1.13
CA TYR A 62 13.30 0.15 1.78
C TYR A 62 14.82 0.21 1.65
N GLU A 63 15.38 1.41 1.69
CA GLU A 63 16.82 1.64 1.61
C GLU A 63 17.24 2.88 2.42
N HIS A 64 18.52 2.99 2.74
CA HIS A 64 19.08 4.20 3.32
C HIS A 64 19.39 5.22 2.23
N SER A 65 19.24 6.51 2.54
CA SER A 65 19.87 7.57 1.75
C SER A 65 21.39 7.38 1.72
N SER A 66 22.05 8.00 0.73
CA SER A 66 23.51 7.88 0.53
C SER A 66 24.34 8.30 1.76
N ASP A 67 23.86 9.28 2.52
CA ASP A 67 24.45 9.78 3.78
C ASP A 67 23.93 9.05 5.03
N ARG A 68 23.02 8.08 4.86
CA ARG A 68 22.31 7.34 5.92
C ARG A 68 21.54 8.22 6.91
N SER A 69 21.22 9.45 6.54
CA SER A 69 20.41 10.35 7.38
C SER A 69 18.91 10.04 7.31
N LYS A 70 18.47 9.32 6.27
CA LYS A 70 17.05 9.01 6.02
C LYS A 70 16.87 7.55 5.65
N LEU A 71 15.73 7.01 6.05
CA LEU A 71 15.21 5.75 5.53
C LEU A 71 14.18 6.07 4.44
N ILE A 72 14.41 5.58 3.22
CA ILE A 72 13.48 5.68 2.11
C ILE A 72 12.63 4.40 2.11
N VAL A 73 11.32 4.56 2.33
CA VAL A 73 10.38 3.43 2.42
C VAL A 73 9.49 3.43 1.19
N GLY A 74 9.50 2.32 0.44
CA GLY A 74 8.60 2.14 -0.68
C GLY A 74 7.13 2.08 -0.25
N ALA A 75 6.26 2.77 -0.98
CA ALA A 75 4.81 2.84 -0.70
C ALA A 75 4.13 1.45 -0.65
N GLY A 76 4.71 0.48 -1.35
CA GLY A 76 4.26 -0.91 -1.39
C GLY A 76 4.84 -1.81 -0.29
N LEU A 77 5.68 -1.31 0.62
CA LEU A 77 6.27 -2.09 1.70
C LEU A 77 5.17 -2.64 2.64
N PRO A 78 5.05 -3.97 2.79
CA PRO A 78 4.04 -4.56 3.68
C PRO A 78 4.32 -4.28 5.15
N TYR A 79 3.27 -4.12 5.95
CA TYR A 79 3.41 -3.91 7.40
C TYR A 79 4.21 -4.99 8.10
N GLN A 80 4.07 -6.24 7.67
CA GLN A 80 4.82 -7.37 8.20
C GLN A 80 6.35 -7.14 8.15
N LYS A 81 6.85 -6.40 7.15
CA LYS A 81 8.28 -6.10 7.01
C LYS A 81 8.78 -5.05 8.00
N MET A 82 7.88 -4.32 8.65
CA MET A 82 8.20 -3.27 9.62
C MET A 82 8.01 -3.74 11.08
N GLU A 83 7.41 -4.90 11.32
CA GLU A 83 7.15 -5.40 12.67
C GLU A 83 8.44 -5.68 13.45
N HIS A 84 9.51 -6.06 12.75
CA HIS A 84 10.79 -6.53 13.31
C HIS A 84 11.97 -6.05 12.46
N GLY A 85 13.19 -6.31 12.95
CA GLY A 85 14.43 -5.98 12.23
C GLY A 85 14.77 -4.50 12.26
N GLU A 86 15.57 -4.06 11.28
CA GLU A 86 16.18 -2.73 11.25
C GLU A 86 15.15 -1.59 11.38
N ILE A 87 14.00 -1.68 10.69
CA ILE A 87 12.95 -0.66 10.80
C ILE A 87 12.42 -0.58 12.24
N ALA A 88 12.26 -1.71 12.92
CA ALA A 88 11.77 -1.73 14.29
C ALA A 88 12.81 -1.21 15.30
N GLU A 89 14.10 -1.37 15.00
CA GLU A 89 15.20 -0.84 15.80
C GLU A 89 15.34 0.68 15.63
N LEU A 90 15.29 1.17 14.39
CA LEU A 90 15.44 2.60 14.08
C LEU A 90 14.17 3.41 14.35
N PHE A 91 12.99 2.83 14.08
CA PHE A 91 11.69 3.49 14.16
C PHE A 91 10.70 2.64 15.00
N PRO A 92 10.92 2.52 16.32
CA PRO A 92 10.11 1.64 17.17
C PRO A 92 8.62 2.01 17.19
N ALA A 93 8.29 3.30 17.06
CA ALA A 93 6.90 3.77 16.95
C ALA A 93 6.21 3.25 15.67
N LEU A 94 6.93 3.20 14.55
CA LEU A 94 6.39 2.67 13.29
C LEU A 94 6.17 1.17 13.38
N ALA A 95 7.08 0.44 14.01
CA ALA A 95 6.90 -0.99 14.27
C ALA A 95 5.75 -1.28 15.24
N GLN A 96 5.55 -0.42 16.25
CA GLN A 96 4.40 -0.52 17.14
C GLN A 96 3.09 -0.31 16.38
N ALA A 97 2.98 0.73 15.54
CA ALA A 97 1.82 0.96 14.69
C ALA A 97 1.61 -0.18 13.68
N ALA A 98 2.67 -0.73 13.10
CA ALA A 98 2.56 -1.87 12.21
C ALA A 98 1.90 -3.07 12.93
N ARG A 99 2.25 -3.33 14.19
CA ARG A 99 1.73 -4.47 14.97
C ARG A 99 0.26 -4.33 15.39
N THR A 100 -0.31 -3.12 15.41
CA THR A 100 -1.73 -2.92 15.76
C THR A 100 -2.68 -3.20 14.60
N ILE A 101 -2.17 -3.23 13.37
CA ILE A 101 -2.97 -3.41 12.16
C ILE A 101 -3.48 -4.84 12.05
N GLY A 102 -4.78 -5.03 12.24
CA GLY A 102 -5.52 -6.24 11.91
C GLY A 102 -4.84 -7.57 12.28
N SER A 103 -5.01 -8.57 11.41
CA SER A 103 -4.36 -9.87 11.56
C SER A 103 -3.02 -9.93 10.82
N PRO A 104 -2.17 -10.95 11.07
CA PRO A 104 -0.94 -11.16 10.31
C PRO A 104 -1.16 -11.22 8.78
N GLN A 105 -2.29 -11.76 8.32
CA GLN A 105 -2.65 -11.80 6.89
C GLN A 105 -2.92 -10.40 6.32
N ILE A 106 -3.62 -9.54 7.09
CA ILE A 106 -3.83 -8.13 6.73
C ILE A 106 -2.48 -7.42 6.65
N ARG A 107 -1.56 -7.65 7.59
CA ARG A 107 -0.22 -7.01 7.57
C ARG A 107 0.71 -7.52 6.49
N ALA A 108 0.56 -8.77 6.07
CA ALA A 108 1.30 -9.34 4.95
C ALA A 108 0.81 -8.81 3.59
N ALA A 109 -0.42 -8.29 3.53
CA ALA A 109 -1.01 -7.73 2.31
C ALA A 109 -0.95 -6.20 2.28
N GLY A 110 -1.43 -5.54 3.33
CA GLY A 110 -1.50 -4.09 3.49
C GLY A 110 -0.11 -3.44 3.53
N SER A 111 -0.03 -2.24 2.99
CA SER A 111 1.22 -1.48 2.91
C SER A 111 1.06 -0.07 3.46
N ILE A 112 2.18 0.55 3.81
CA ILE A 112 2.21 1.92 4.33
C ILE A 112 1.62 2.94 3.35
N GLY A 113 1.89 2.79 2.05
CA GLY A 113 1.29 3.63 1.02
C GLY A 113 -0.20 3.35 0.80
N GLY A 114 -0.68 2.13 1.08
CA GLY A 114 -2.11 1.83 1.06
C GLY A 114 -2.87 2.56 2.17
N ASN A 115 -2.27 2.67 3.36
CA ASN A 115 -2.84 3.43 4.46
C ASN A 115 -2.84 4.94 4.21
N LEU A 116 -1.74 5.47 3.64
CA LEU A 116 -1.68 6.85 3.13
C LEU A 116 -2.70 7.10 2.01
N GLY A 117 -2.87 6.18 1.07
CA GLY A 117 -3.83 6.35 -0.03
C GLY A 117 -5.29 6.27 0.41
N THR A 118 -5.58 5.45 1.42
CA THR A 118 -6.93 5.31 1.97
C THR A 118 -7.31 6.50 2.86
N CYS A 119 -6.34 7.14 3.53
CA CYS A 119 -6.56 8.32 4.39
C CYS A 119 -7.66 8.11 5.46
N SER A 120 -7.84 6.88 5.94
CA SER A 120 -8.82 6.63 7.00
C SER A 120 -8.40 7.35 8.29
N PRO A 121 -9.31 8.04 8.99
CA PRO A 121 -9.01 8.63 10.30
C PRO A 121 -8.62 7.58 11.35
N ALA A 122 -8.92 6.30 11.11
CA ALA A 122 -8.50 5.16 11.93
C ALA A 122 -7.14 4.57 11.50
N GLY A 123 -6.42 5.17 10.54
CA GLY A 123 -5.19 4.63 10.00
C GLY A 123 -4.02 4.68 11.00
N ASP A 124 -3.51 3.52 11.41
CA ASP A 124 -2.50 3.40 12.48
C ASP A 124 -1.15 4.06 12.16
N ALA A 125 -0.70 4.04 10.89
CA ALA A 125 0.61 4.57 10.53
C ALA A 125 0.59 6.09 10.31
N LEU A 126 -0.57 6.71 10.08
CA LEU A 126 -0.68 8.13 9.74
C LEU A 126 -0.17 9.05 10.87
N PRO A 127 -0.53 8.85 12.15
CA PRO A 127 -0.02 9.69 13.23
C PRO A 127 1.50 9.57 13.39
N VAL A 128 2.05 8.35 13.24
CA VAL A 128 3.49 8.13 13.35
C VAL A 128 4.23 8.82 12.21
N LEU A 129 3.77 8.65 10.96
CA LEU A 129 4.37 9.30 9.80
C LEU A 129 4.30 10.82 9.86
N SER A 130 3.25 11.38 10.45
CA SER A 130 3.13 12.83 10.63
C SER A 130 4.05 13.40 11.70
N ALA A 131 4.52 12.58 12.63
CA ALA A 131 5.36 12.99 13.75
C ALA A 131 6.87 12.85 13.48
N LEU A 132 7.24 12.03 12.49
CA LEU A 132 8.61 11.84 12.01
C LEU A 132 9.00 12.92 10.99
#